data_AF-A0A1B0D9D3-F1
#
_entry.id   AF-A0A1B0D9D3-F1
#
_cell.length_a   1.000
_cell.length_b   1.000
_cell.length_c   1.000
_cell.angle_alpha   90.00
_cell.angle_beta   90.00
_cell.angle_gamma   90.00
#
_symmetry.space_group_name_H-M   'P 1'
#
loop_
_entity.id
_entity.type
_entity.pdbx_description
1 polymer ?
#
loop_
_entity_poly.entity_id
_entity_poly.type
_entity_poly.pdbx_seq_one_letter_code
_entity_poly.pdbx_strand_id
1 'polypeptide(L)'
;MSLVWTLIATFLYAEIGIVLLLVLPIASPMRWQKFFRSRFLAMIGRQAQMYFYLLLAVLVVFLIEAVREMRKYSHTDPAQEAHLNVGMQHSMRLFRAQRNFYISGFAIFLVLVIRRLVLLISAQASLLAQAEASFRQAESATTAARSLLSQQKDKKTEGDSEEVETLKEKVAELEGELKRERKDKEALKSQAESLNREYDLELASVKLSARAVHVLTKHPALGMEPLYHQTNKLIQDTQACFQQLNSSQVDVASVESEIQSKIAAVNSNCERLDVFLYKVPVTQRQNAKMRVDQLKYDIRHLQAALRIWQEKKQRRELEISEREQLLNRRFTANSDMSIDIDYSVQHHNAMQNAHRGVDEMINSGSNILDSLRNQRVTLKGAHKRLMDIGNTLGLSNQTMRMIERRIKEDKYVLFGGMFATLTIIGLFLYYFFF
;
A
#
# COMPACT_ATOMS: atom_id res chain seq x y z
N MET A 1 34.45 -26.07 -23.00
CA MET A 1 32.99 -25.96 -22.79
C MET A 1 32.32 -26.83 -23.84
N SER A 2 31.19 -27.51 -23.53
CA SER A 2 30.46 -28.24 -24.58
C SER A 2 30.02 -27.25 -25.67
N LEU A 3 30.09 -27.66 -26.94
CA LEU A 3 29.69 -26.87 -28.11
C LEU A 3 28.25 -26.33 -28.00
N VAL A 4 27.40 -27.05 -27.27
CA VAL A 4 26.01 -26.68 -26.98
C VAL A 4 25.95 -25.37 -26.18
N TRP A 5 26.74 -25.25 -25.11
CA TRP A 5 26.73 -24.07 -24.25
C TRP A 5 27.36 -22.84 -24.91
N THR A 6 28.33 -23.04 -25.82
CA THR A 6 28.86 -21.95 -26.63
C THR A 6 27.82 -21.43 -27.62
N LEU A 7 27.01 -22.31 -28.21
CA LEU A 7 25.92 -21.91 -29.11
C LEU A 7 24.87 -21.07 -28.37
N ILE A 8 24.44 -21.51 -27.18
CA ILE A 8 23.49 -20.76 -26.34
C ILE A 8 24.07 -19.41 -25.90
N ALA A 9 25.35 -19.35 -25.55
CA ALA A 9 26.00 -18.09 -25.22
C ALA A 9 26.08 -17.12 -26.41
N THR A 10 26.40 -17.62 -27.61
CA THR A 10 26.38 -16.80 -28.83
C THR A 10 24.97 -16.30 -29.13
N PHE A 11 23.95 -17.14 -28.94
CA PHE A 11 22.55 -16.74 -29.06
C PHE A 11 22.22 -15.61 -28.08
N LEU A 12 22.56 -15.76 -26.80
CA LEU A 12 22.36 -14.72 -25.78
C LEU A 12 23.02 -13.39 -26.17
N TYR A 13 24.26 -13.42 -26.67
CA TYR A 13 24.94 -12.19 -27.08
C TYR A 13 24.26 -11.52 -28.28
N ALA A 14 23.76 -12.30 -29.23
CA ALA A 14 22.96 -11.77 -30.33
C ALA A 14 21.67 -11.10 -29.82
N GLU A 15 21.00 -11.70 -28.84
CA GLU A 15 19.80 -11.12 -28.21
C GLU A 15 20.08 -9.81 -27.50
N ILE A 16 21.16 -9.74 -26.73
CA ILE A 16 21.60 -8.51 -26.06
C ILE A 16 21.83 -7.41 -27.11
N GLY A 17 22.51 -7.74 -28.22
CA GLY A 17 22.71 -6.82 -29.33
C GLY A 17 21.40 -6.31 -29.94
N ILE A 18 20.43 -7.21 -30.16
CA ILE A 18 19.10 -6.86 -30.69
C ILE A 18 18.35 -5.96 -29.71
N VAL A 19 18.35 -6.27 -28.41
CA VAL A 19 17.66 -5.45 -27.39
C VAL A 19 18.28 -4.07 -27.30
N LEU A 20 19.61 -3.96 -27.23
CA LEU A 20 20.29 -2.66 -27.21
C LEU A 20 19.95 -1.83 -28.45
N LEU A 21 19.93 -2.47 -29.62
CA LEU A 21 19.59 -1.82 -30.88
C LEU A 21 18.12 -1.36 -30.93
N LEU A 22 17.19 -2.14 -30.35
CA LEU A 22 15.77 -1.79 -30.28
C LEU A 22 15.45 -0.72 -29.21
N VAL A 23 16.22 -0.65 -28.12
CA VAL A 23 16.03 0.31 -27.02
C VAL A 23 16.69 1.65 -27.31
N LEU A 24 17.79 1.67 -28.06
CA LEU A 24 18.48 2.91 -28.40
C LEU A 24 17.60 3.80 -29.32
N PRO A 25 17.54 5.12 -29.07
CA PRO A 25 16.73 6.07 -29.85
C PRO A 25 17.34 6.40 -31.22
N ILE A 26 18.03 5.46 -31.86
CA ILE A 26 18.73 5.66 -33.15
C ILE A 26 17.73 5.67 -34.32
N ALA A 27 16.60 4.97 -34.21
CA ALA A 27 15.60 4.88 -35.26
C ALA A 27 14.20 5.25 -34.76
N SER A 28 13.61 6.27 -35.38
CA SER A 28 12.21 6.67 -35.15
C SER A 28 11.27 5.48 -35.38
N PRO A 29 10.15 5.35 -34.63
CA PRO A 29 9.18 4.25 -34.76
C PRO A 29 8.72 3.99 -36.21
N MET A 30 8.66 5.02 -37.06
CA MET A 30 8.30 4.91 -38.48
C MET A 30 9.35 4.17 -39.33
N ARG A 31 10.65 4.31 -39.01
CA ARG A 31 11.73 3.57 -39.69
C ARG A 31 11.68 2.10 -39.31
N TRP A 32 11.45 1.82 -38.04
CA TRP A 32 11.18 0.47 -37.55
C TRP A 32 9.96 -0.15 -38.19
N GLN A 33 8.87 0.61 -38.34
CA GLN A 33 7.66 0.14 -39.01
C GLN A 33 7.93 -0.21 -40.48
N LYS A 34 8.69 0.62 -41.22
CA LYS A 34 9.08 0.28 -42.59
C LYS A 34 9.95 -0.99 -42.65
N PHE A 35 10.87 -1.15 -41.71
CA PHE A 35 11.71 -2.35 -41.60
C PHE A 35 10.87 -3.60 -41.28
N PHE A 36 10.05 -3.56 -40.22
CA PHE A 36 9.17 -4.66 -39.79
C PHE A 36 8.08 -5.00 -40.82
N ARG A 37 7.62 -4.02 -41.60
CA ARG A 37 6.62 -4.22 -42.66
C ARG A 37 7.23 -4.57 -44.02
N SER A 38 8.56 -4.79 -44.09
CA SER A 38 9.19 -5.29 -45.32
C SER A 38 8.66 -6.68 -45.69
N ARG A 39 8.60 -6.98 -46.99
CA ARG A 39 8.04 -8.25 -47.50
C ARG A 39 8.72 -9.48 -46.89
N PHE A 40 10.01 -9.37 -46.55
CA PHE A 40 10.79 -10.40 -45.89
C PHE A 40 10.32 -10.66 -44.45
N LEU A 41 10.16 -9.61 -43.63
CA LEU A 41 9.70 -9.73 -42.25
C LEU A 41 8.21 -10.05 -42.13
N ALA A 42 7.38 -9.63 -43.09
CA ALA A 42 5.98 -10.01 -43.17
C ALA A 42 5.79 -11.52 -43.45
N MET A 43 6.69 -12.12 -44.26
CA MET A 43 6.72 -13.56 -44.50
C MET A 43 7.11 -14.34 -43.24
N ILE A 44 8.07 -13.81 -42.47
CA ILE A 44 8.47 -14.36 -41.18
C ILE A 44 7.33 -14.22 -40.16
N GLY A 45 6.63 -13.09 -40.12
CA GLY A 45 5.59 -12.77 -39.13
C GLY A 45 4.45 -13.78 -39.03
N ARG A 46 4.04 -14.42 -40.13
CA ARG A 46 2.98 -15.45 -40.13
C ARG A 46 3.40 -16.74 -39.41
N GLN A 47 4.69 -17.11 -39.50
CA GLN A 47 5.24 -18.31 -38.87
C GLN A 47 6.09 -18.01 -37.61
N ALA A 48 6.36 -16.73 -37.34
CA ALA A 48 7.21 -16.26 -36.24
C ALA A 48 6.69 -16.73 -34.88
N GLN A 49 5.38 -16.79 -34.71
CA GLN A 49 4.76 -17.26 -33.47
C GLN A 49 5.08 -18.74 -33.20
N MET A 50 5.08 -19.58 -34.24
CA MET A 50 5.43 -21.00 -34.11
C MET A 50 6.92 -21.17 -33.81
N TYR A 51 7.79 -20.48 -34.55
CA TYR A 51 9.24 -20.53 -34.29
C TYR A 51 9.61 -19.98 -32.91
N PHE A 52 8.90 -18.95 -32.43
CA PHE A 52 9.10 -18.39 -31.09
C PHE A 52 8.80 -19.41 -29.99
N TYR A 53 7.66 -20.11 -30.04
CA TYR A 53 7.33 -21.11 -29.03
C TYR A 53 8.24 -22.34 -29.12
N LEU A 54 8.65 -22.74 -30.33
CA LEU A 54 9.63 -23.81 -30.52
C LEU A 54 10.98 -23.43 -29.90
N LEU A 55 11.49 -22.23 -30.18
CA LEU A 55 12.74 -21.73 -29.63
C LEU A 55 12.68 -21.57 -28.10
N LEU A 56 11.56 -21.07 -27.57
CA LEU A 56 11.31 -20.97 -26.14
C LEU A 56 11.31 -22.36 -25.48
N ALA A 57 10.65 -23.36 -26.09
CA ALA A 57 10.64 -24.72 -25.57
C ALA A 57 12.05 -25.33 -25.52
N VAL A 58 12.86 -25.12 -26.56
CA VAL A 58 14.27 -25.55 -26.61
C VAL A 58 15.09 -24.90 -25.48
N LEU A 59 14.95 -23.58 -25.28
CA LEU A 59 15.65 -22.88 -24.19
C LEU A 59 15.20 -23.36 -22.80
N VAL A 60 13.91 -23.67 -22.62
CA VAL A 60 13.38 -24.22 -21.36
C VAL A 60 13.96 -25.61 -21.09
N VAL A 61 14.12 -26.45 -22.11
CA VAL A 61 14.79 -27.77 -21.96
C VAL A 61 16.23 -27.58 -21.48
N PHE A 62 16.98 -26.62 -22.05
CA PHE A 62 18.34 -26.31 -21.59
C PHE A 62 18.38 -25.71 -20.19
N LEU A 63 17.38 -24.91 -19.80
CA LEU A 63 17.25 -24.42 -18.44
C LEU A 63 17.05 -25.59 -17.46
N ILE A 64 16.19 -26.54 -17.80
CA ILE A 64 15.97 -27.75 -16.99
C ILE A 64 17.25 -28.58 -16.91
N GLU A 65 18.00 -28.72 -18.01
CA GLU A 65 19.30 -29.40 -18.03
C GLU A 65 20.31 -28.71 -17.11
N ALA A 66 20.42 -27.38 -17.17
CA ALA A 66 21.30 -26.59 -16.30
C ALA A 66 20.91 -26.71 -14.81
N VAL A 67 19.61 -26.69 -14.50
CA VAL A 67 19.10 -26.87 -13.12
C VAL A 67 19.38 -28.29 -12.62
N ARG A 68 19.17 -29.32 -13.46
CA ARG A 68 19.51 -30.70 -13.12
C ARG A 68 21.00 -30.86 -12.86
N GLU A 69 21.84 -30.27 -13.71
CA GLU A 69 23.29 -30.31 -13.57
C GLU A 69 23.75 -29.59 -12.29
N MET A 70 23.17 -28.42 -12.00
CA MET A 70 23.45 -27.67 -10.77
C MET A 70 23.05 -28.45 -9.52
N ARG A 71 21.86 -29.06 -9.49
CA ARG A 71 21.41 -29.90 -8.36
C ARG A 71 22.27 -31.14 -8.19
N LYS A 72 22.64 -31.80 -9.29
CA LYS A 72 23.49 -33.00 -9.29
C LYS A 72 24.85 -32.74 -8.63
N TYR A 73 25.45 -31.57 -8.88
CA TYR A 73 26.75 -31.19 -8.33
C TYR A 73 26.65 -30.30 -7.08
N SER A 74 25.46 -30.14 -6.48
CA SER A 74 25.26 -29.33 -5.28
C SER A 74 25.30 -30.16 -3.98
N HIS A 75 25.17 -31.48 -4.07
CA HIS A 75 25.26 -32.37 -2.91
C HIS A 75 26.67 -32.92 -2.79
N THR A 76 27.42 -32.44 -1.79
CA THR A 76 28.76 -32.94 -1.47
C THR A 76 28.66 -34.16 -0.57
N ASP A 77 29.14 -35.33 -1.01
CA ASP A 77 29.37 -36.45 -0.11
C ASP A 77 30.63 -36.16 0.72
N PRO A 78 30.56 -36.16 2.07
CA PRO A 78 31.71 -35.86 2.93
C PRO A 78 32.87 -36.87 2.76
N ALA A 79 32.61 -38.04 2.17
CA ALA A 79 33.64 -39.03 1.84
C ALA A 79 34.53 -38.64 0.65
N GLN A 80 34.11 -37.69 -0.20
CA GLN A 80 34.84 -37.26 -1.40
C GLN A 80 35.79 -36.06 -1.16
N GLU A 81 35.74 -35.43 0.02
CA GLU A 81 36.65 -34.33 0.40
C GLU A 81 38.07 -34.80 0.74
N ALA A 82 38.30 -36.11 0.92
CA ALA A 82 39.61 -36.65 1.30
C ALA A 82 40.71 -36.47 0.22
N HIS A 83 40.33 -36.22 -1.04
CA HIS A 83 41.26 -35.86 -2.11
C HIS A 83 41.00 -34.44 -2.62
N LEU A 84 41.85 -33.48 -2.23
CA LEU A 84 41.84 -32.08 -2.68
C LEU A 84 41.66 -31.92 -4.20
N ASN A 85 42.27 -32.79 -4.99
CA ASN A 85 42.14 -32.78 -6.46
C ASN A 85 40.71 -33.12 -6.93
N VAL A 86 40.00 -34.00 -6.24
CA VAL A 86 38.62 -34.38 -6.55
C VAL A 86 37.64 -33.28 -6.12
N GLY A 87 37.87 -32.67 -4.95
CA GLY A 87 37.12 -31.51 -4.46
C GLY A 87 37.22 -30.30 -5.39
N MET A 88 38.43 -30.00 -5.89
CA MET A 88 38.65 -28.92 -6.86
C MET A 88 37.97 -29.19 -8.21
N GLN A 89 37.96 -30.44 -8.69
CA GLN A 89 37.24 -30.80 -9.91
C GLN A 89 35.72 -30.72 -9.75
N HIS A 90 35.21 -31.05 -8.56
CA HIS A 90 33.78 -30.96 -8.24
C HIS A 90 33.30 -29.50 -8.17
N SER A 91 34.04 -28.64 -7.46
CA SER A 91 33.73 -27.20 -7.40
C SER A 91 33.76 -26.57 -8.80
N MET A 92 34.73 -26.93 -9.64
CA MET A 92 34.80 -26.44 -11.03
C MET A 92 33.62 -26.90 -11.90
N ARG A 93 33.03 -28.07 -11.63
CA ARG A 93 31.79 -28.52 -12.33
C ARG A 93 30.57 -27.75 -11.85
N LEU A 94 30.47 -27.48 -10.54
CA LEU A 94 29.40 -26.67 -9.97
C LEU A 94 29.39 -25.24 -10.53
N PHE A 95 30.54 -24.57 -10.59
CA PHE A 95 30.64 -23.21 -11.18
C PHE A 95 30.27 -23.18 -12.67
N ARG A 96 30.61 -24.24 -13.42
CA ARG A 96 30.18 -24.38 -14.82
C ARG A 96 28.68 -24.49 -14.95
N ALA A 97 28.04 -25.32 -14.11
CA ALA A 97 26.59 -25.49 -14.10
C ALA A 97 25.86 -24.19 -13.70
N GLN A 98 26.36 -23.46 -12.69
CA GLN A 98 25.81 -22.17 -12.28
C GLN A 98 25.84 -21.14 -13.43
N ARG A 99 26.98 -21.00 -14.13
CA ARG A 99 27.07 -20.10 -15.29
C ARG A 99 26.12 -20.50 -16.41
N ASN A 100 26.03 -21.80 -16.73
CA ASN A 100 25.13 -22.32 -17.76
C ASN A 100 23.65 -22.08 -17.43
N PHE A 101 23.29 -22.11 -16.13
CA PHE A 101 21.96 -21.72 -15.65
C PHE A 101 21.68 -20.24 -15.89
N TYR A 102 22.62 -19.35 -15.57
CA TYR A 102 22.45 -17.93 -15.84
C TYR A 102 22.33 -17.63 -17.33
N ILE A 103 23.18 -18.25 -18.17
CA ILE A 103 23.15 -18.05 -19.63
C ILE A 103 21.79 -18.45 -20.22
N SER A 104 21.26 -19.63 -19.86
CA SER A 104 19.96 -20.09 -20.35
C SER A 104 18.79 -19.30 -19.76
N GLY A 105 18.85 -18.92 -18.49
CA GLY A 105 17.85 -18.08 -17.83
C GLY A 105 17.74 -16.69 -18.43
N PHE A 106 18.87 -16.02 -18.68
CA PHE A 106 18.89 -14.70 -19.32
C PHE A 106 18.42 -14.78 -20.78
N ALA A 107 18.74 -15.85 -21.51
CA ALA A 107 18.29 -16.01 -22.90
C ALA A 107 16.75 -16.07 -22.97
N ILE A 108 16.11 -16.88 -22.11
CA ILE A 108 14.63 -16.96 -22.03
C ILE A 108 14.04 -15.58 -21.72
N PHE A 109 14.63 -14.85 -20.78
CA PHE A 109 14.16 -13.53 -20.41
C PHE A 109 14.26 -12.54 -21.58
N LEU A 110 15.40 -12.50 -22.28
CA LEU A 110 15.61 -11.58 -23.40
C LEU A 110 14.72 -11.92 -24.61
N VAL A 111 14.49 -13.19 -24.93
CA VAL A 111 13.50 -13.61 -25.95
C VAL A 111 12.13 -12.98 -25.68
N LEU A 112 11.66 -13.01 -24.42
CA LEU A 112 10.37 -12.44 -24.02
C LEU A 112 10.37 -10.90 -24.13
N VAL A 113 11.47 -10.26 -23.72
CA VAL A 113 11.65 -8.80 -23.84
C VAL A 113 11.65 -8.38 -25.30
N ILE A 114 12.36 -9.08 -26.19
CA ILE A 114 12.38 -8.79 -27.63
C ILE A 114 10.96 -8.88 -28.21
N ARG A 115 10.21 -9.95 -27.90
CA ARG A 115 8.81 -10.07 -28.36
C ARG A 115 7.96 -8.90 -27.87
N ARG A 116 8.10 -8.51 -26.60
CA ARG A 116 7.37 -7.37 -26.03
C ARG A 116 7.73 -6.05 -26.73
N LEU A 117 9.02 -5.80 -26.96
CA LEU A 117 9.50 -4.59 -27.63
C LEU A 117 9.00 -4.49 -29.07
N VAL A 118 9.08 -5.57 -29.85
CA VAL A 118 8.60 -5.58 -31.25
C VAL A 118 7.10 -5.30 -31.33
N LEU A 119 6.29 -5.89 -30.44
CA LEU A 119 4.85 -5.63 -30.37
C LEU A 119 4.55 -4.16 -30.02
N LEU A 120 5.23 -3.61 -29.02
CA LEU A 120 5.05 -2.22 -28.60
C LEU A 120 5.47 -1.23 -29.70
N ILE A 121 6.62 -1.45 -30.34
CA ILE A 121 7.09 -0.60 -31.45
C ILE A 121 6.11 -0.63 -32.62
N SER A 122 5.59 -1.82 -32.96
CA SER A 122 4.61 -1.97 -34.05
C SER A 122 3.30 -1.24 -33.73
N ALA A 123 2.79 -1.35 -32.51
CA ALA A 123 1.59 -0.66 -32.05
C ALA A 123 1.77 0.86 -32.01
N GLN A 124 2.91 1.33 -31.49
CA GLN A 124 3.25 2.75 -31.46
C GLN A 124 3.35 3.33 -32.87
N ALA A 125 3.93 2.59 -33.80
CA ALA A 125 4.05 3.05 -35.17
C ALA A 125 2.72 3.06 -35.93
N SER A 126 1.81 2.10 -35.69
CA SER A 126 0.46 2.16 -36.25
C SER A 126 -0.34 3.35 -35.71
N LEU A 127 -0.23 3.65 -34.41
CA LEU A 127 -0.89 4.79 -33.79
C LEU A 127 -0.35 6.12 -34.33
N LEU A 128 0.97 6.25 -34.49
CA LEU A 128 1.58 7.43 -35.10
C LEU A 128 1.16 7.62 -36.55
N ALA A 129 1.12 6.53 -37.34
CA ALA A 129 0.67 6.61 -38.73
C ALA A 129 -0.82 7.01 -38.84
N GLN A 130 -1.67 6.51 -37.93
CA GLN A 130 -3.09 6.88 -37.88
C GLN A 130 -3.28 8.35 -37.45
N ALA A 131 -2.51 8.83 -36.47
CA ALA A 131 -2.53 10.23 -36.04
C ALA A 131 -2.00 11.20 -37.11
N GLU A 132 -0.96 10.82 -37.86
CA GLU A 132 -0.48 11.62 -38.99
C GLU A 132 -1.50 11.67 -40.13
N ALA A 133 -2.18 10.56 -40.41
CA ALA A 133 -3.23 10.49 -41.43
C ALA A 133 -4.44 11.35 -41.05
N SER A 134 -4.92 11.28 -39.81
CA SER A 134 -6.03 12.11 -39.35
C SER A 134 -5.67 13.60 -39.35
N PHE A 135 -4.43 13.95 -38.98
CA PHE A 135 -3.95 15.32 -39.05
C PHE A 135 -3.91 15.85 -40.49
N ARG A 136 -3.39 15.06 -41.45
CA ARG A 136 -3.40 15.42 -42.88
C ARG A 136 -4.81 15.55 -43.44
N GLN A 137 -5.75 14.70 -43.01
CA GLN A 137 -7.15 14.80 -43.41
C GLN A 137 -7.77 16.12 -42.91
N ALA A 138 -7.57 16.46 -41.63
CA ALA A 138 -8.04 17.73 -41.08
C ALA A 138 -7.42 18.95 -41.77
N GLU A 139 -6.11 18.92 -42.07
CA GLU A 139 -5.40 20.00 -42.76
C GLU A 139 -5.91 20.16 -44.20
N SER A 140 -6.07 19.06 -44.95
CA SER A 140 -6.60 19.08 -46.32
C SER A 140 -8.03 19.61 -46.37
N ALA A 141 -8.90 19.20 -45.45
CA ALA A 141 -10.26 19.72 -45.31
C ALA A 141 -10.27 21.22 -44.98
N THR A 142 -9.39 21.67 -44.08
CA THR A 142 -9.25 23.09 -43.70
C THR A 142 -8.73 23.94 -44.86
N THR A 143 -7.78 23.40 -45.63
CA THR A 143 -7.18 24.10 -46.78
C THR A 143 -8.16 24.20 -47.93
N ALA A 144 -8.92 23.13 -48.21
CA ALA A 144 -10.01 23.12 -49.19
C ALA A 144 -11.13 24.08 -48.80
N ALA A 145 -11.54 24.12 -47.53
CA ALA A 145 -12.52 25.08 -47.03
C ALA A 145 -12.00 26.52 -47.18
N ARG A 146 -10.73 26.80 -46.84
CA ARG A 146 -10.12 28.12 -47.05
C ARG A 146 -10.04 28.51 -48.53
N SER A 147 -9.70 27.60 -49.43
CA SER A 147 -9.65 27.89 -50.86
C SER A 147 -11.04 28.17 -51.44
N LEU A 148 -12.07 27.42 -51.02
CA LEU A 148 -13.46 27.67 -51.41
C LEU A 148 -13.96 29.02 -50.89
N LEU A 149 -13.70 29.34 -49.62
CA LEU A 149 -14.03 30.66 -49.04
C LEU A 149 -13.32 31.81 -49.76
N SER A 150 -12.10 31.59 -50.27
CA SER A 150 -11.37 32.59 -51.04
C SER A 150 -11.89 32.74 -52.49
N GLN A 151 -12.19 31.63 -53.19
CA GLN A 151 -12.77 31.67 -54.53
C GLN A 151 -14.17 32.29 -54.55
N GLN A 152 -14.95 32.08 -53.49
CA GLN A 152 -16.28 32.67 -53.34
C GLN A 152 -16.23 34.17 -53.03
N LYS A 153 -15.09 34.69 -52.59
CA LYS A 153 -14.85 36.14 -52.44
C LYS A 153 -14.62 36.84 -53.78
N ASP A 154 -14.11 36.11 -54.79
CA ASP A 154 -13.78 36.64 -56.12
C ASP A 154 -14.86 36.39 -57.19
N LYS A 155 -15.83 35.48 -56.96
CA LYS A 155 -16.99 35.27 -57.85
C LYS A 155 -18.31 35.58 -57.14
N LYS A 156 -18.75 36.84 -57.23
CA LYS A 156 -20.18 37.18 -57.16
C LYS A 156 -20.79 36.92 -58.54
N THR A 157 -21.33 35.73 -58.78
CA THR A 157 -22.32 35.52 -59.84
C THR A 157 -23.29 34.45 -59.37
N GLU A 158 -24.57 34.77 -59.46
CA GLU A 158 -25.74 34.04 -58.99
C GLU A 158 -25.83 32.65 -59.63
N GLY A 159 -25.95 31.59 -58.83
CA GLY A 159 -26.23 30.24 -59.34
C GLY A 159 -26.04 29.05 -58.39
N ASP A 160 -25.29 29.18 -57.29
CA ASP A 160 -24.78 28.01 -56.55
C ASP A 160 -25.25 27.92 -55.07
N SER A 161 -26.55 28.04 -54.81
CA SER A 161 -27.07 28.17 -53.43
C SER A 161 -27.12 26.86 -52.65
N GLU A 162 -27.43 25.72 -53.28
CA GLU A 162 -27.67 24.45 -52.56
C GLU A 162 -26.37 23.69 -52.18
N GLU A 163 -25.36 23.63 -53.06
CA GLU A 163 -24.07 22.99 -52.72
C GLU A 163 -23.30 23.80 -51.66
N VAL A 164 -23.43 25.13 -51.69
CA VAL A 164 -22.81 26.03 -50.70
C VAL A 164 -23.48 25.89 -49.33
N GLU A 165 -24.80 25.70 -49.27
CA GLU A 165 -25.50 25.46 -48.00
C GLU A 165 -25.11 24.11 -47.38
N THR A 166 -25.08 23.04 -48.16
CA THR A 166 -24.70 21.71 -47.66
C THR A 166 -23.22 21.64 -47.25
N LEU A 167 -22.33 22.36 -47.95
CA LEU A 167 -20.92 22.49 -47.56
C LEU A 167 -20.75 23.33 -46.30
N LYS A 168 -21.52 24.41 -46.13
CA LYS A 168 -21.54 25.19 -44.88
C LYS A 168 -22.05 24.39 -43.69
N GLU A 169 -23.06 23.55 -43.91
CA GLU A 169 -23.61 22.66 -42.88
C GLU A 169 -22.58 21.62 -42.43
N LYS A 170 -21.87 20.98 -43.38
CA LYS A 170 -20.76 20.06 -43.07
C LYS A 170 -19.57 20.75 -42.39
N VAL A 171 -19.25 21.99 -42.76
CA VAL A 171 -18.19 22.77 -42.09
C VAL A 171 -18.62 23.10 -40.66
N ALA A 172 -19.88 23.47 -40.43
CA ALA A 172 -20.41 23.72 -39.10
C ALA A 172 -20.46 22.44 -38.23
N GLU A 173 -20.79 21.30 -38.84
CA GLU A 173 -20.77 19.98 -38.18
C GLU A 173 -19.35 19.58 -37.78
N LEU A 174 -18.39 19.67 -38.70
CA LEU A 174 -16.98 19.38 -38.44
C LEU A 174 -16.35 20.35 -37.44
N GLU A 175 -16.73 21.64 -37.45
CA GLU A 175 -16.33 22.59 -36.41
C GLU A 175 -16.93 22.22 -35.05
N GLY A 176 -18.16 21.72 -35.03
CA GLY A 176 -18.82 21.17 -33.84
C GLY A 176 -18.10 19.95 -33.28
N GLU A 177 -17.72 19.00 -34.13
CA GLU A 177 -16.94 17.82 -33.76
C GLU A 177 -15.54 18.18 -33.27
N LEU A 178 -14.83 19.09 -33.96
CA LEU A 178 -13.51 19.57 -33.54
C LEU A 178 -13.56 20.25 -32.16
N LYS A 179 -14.64 20.98 -31.87
CA LYS A 179 -14.86 21.65 -30.59
C LYS A 179 -15.20 20.67 -29.47
N ARG A 180 -15.89 19.56 -29.77
CA ARG A 180 -16.11 18.44 -28.84
C ARG A 180 -14.81 17.69 -28.55
N GLU A 181 -14.06 17.31 -29.59
CA GLU A 181 -12.75 16.65 -29.47
C GLU A 181 -11.74 17.50 -28.67
N ARG A 182 -11.70 18.82 -28.90
CA ARG A 182 -10.87 19.72 -28.08
C ARG A 182 -11.27 19.74 -26.61
N LYS A 183 -12.57 19.75 -26.32
CA LYS A 183 -13.08 19.70 -24.93
C LYS A 183 -12.74 18.37 -24.26
N ASP A 184 -12.88 17.25 -24.97
CA ASP A 184 -12.53 15.93 -24.44
C ASP A 184 -11.03 15.79 -24.20
N LYS A 185 -10.20 16.36 -25.08
CA LYS A 185 -8.74 16.43 -24.89
C LYS A 185 -8.35 17.30 -23.69
N GLU A 186 -8.99 18.46 -23.51
CA GLU A 186 -8.78 19.30 -22.31
C GLU A 186 -9.24 18.58 -21.03
N ALA A 187 -10.37 17.88 -21.07
CA ALA A 187 -10.86 17.09 -19.94
C ALA A 187 -9.86 15.96 -19.57
N LEU A 188 -9.38 15.20 -20.55
CA LEU A 188 -8.37 14.16 -20.35
C LEU A 188 -7.04 14.73 -19.83
N LYS A 189 -6.61 15.88 -20.35
CA LYS A 189 -5.40 16.56 -19.88
C LYS A 189 -5.56 17.00 -18.41
N SER A 190 -6.72 17.55 -18.04
CA SER A 190 -7.00 17.95 -16.66
C SER A 190 -7.04 16.76 -15.70
N GLN A 191 -7.58 15.61 -16.13
CA GLN A 191 -7.53 14.36 -15.36
C GLN A 191 -6.10 13.86 -15.18
N ALA A 192 -5.28 13.87 -16.24
CA ALA A 192 -3.87 13.47 -16.15
C ALA A 192 -3.05 14.40 -15.23
N GLU A 193 -3.29 15.72 -15.30
CA GLU A 193 -2.66 16.69 -14.40
C GLU A 193 -3.11 16.49 -12.94
N SER A 194 -4.37 16.12 -12.70
CA SER A 194 -4.85 15.79 -11.34
C SER A 194 -4.18 14.54 -10.78
N LEU A 195 -4.02 13.48 -11.58
CA LEU A 195 -3.30 12.26 -11.19
C LEU A 195 -1.83 12.55 -10.89
N ASN A 196 -1.16 13.35 -11.72
CA ASN A 196 0.23 13.73 -11.47
C ASN A 196 0.40 14.54 -10.18
N ARG A 197 -0.55 15.42 -9.83
CA ARG A 197 -0.53 16.13 -8.55
C ARG A 197 -0.68 15.18 -7.37
N GLU A 198 -1.55 14.17 -7.47
CA GLU A 198 -1.66 13.14 -6.43
C GLU A 198 -0.36 12.36 -6.26
N TYR A 199 0.30 11.96 -7.36
CA TYR A 199 1.61 11.32 -7.30
C TYR A 199 2.70 12.21 -6.67
N ASP A 200 2.71 13.50 -6.99
CA ASP A 200 3.68 14.44 -6.40
C ASP A 200 3.44 14.63 -4.90
N LEU A 201 2.17 14.65 -4.46
CA LEU A 201 1.80 14.70 -3.05
C LEU A 201 2.21 13.43 -2.30
N GLU A 202 2.00 12.24 -2.89
CA GLU A 202 2.48 10.98 -2.34
C GLU A 202 4.01 10.96 -2.24
N LEU A 203 4.71 11.40 -3.29
CA LEU A 203 6.18 11.46 -3.30
C LEU A 203 6.73 12.42 -2.24
N ALA A 204 6.08 13.58 -2.04
CA ALA A 204 6.42 14.51 -0.98
C ALA A 204 6.21 13.90 0.42
N SER A 205 5.11 13.16 0.62
CA SER A 205 4.83 12.46 1.87
C SER A 205 5.89 11.37 2.18
N VAL A 206 6.33 10.64 1.16
CA VAL A 206 7.39 9.62 1.27
C VAL A 206 8.74 10.27 1.57
N LYS A 207 9.07 11.40 0.95
CA LYS A 207 10.32 12.16 1.24
C LYS A 207 10.31 12.72 2.67
N LEU A 208 9.18 13.25 3.14
CA LEU A 208 9.03 13.73 4.52
C LEU A 208 9.22 12.58 5.52
N SER A 209 8.62 11.42 5.22
CA SER A 209 8.80 10.18 5.99
C SER A 209 10.25 9.72 6.02
N ALA A 210 10.94 9.69 4.87
CA ALA A 210 12.34 9.32 4.76
C ALA A 210 13.27 10.28 5.54
N ARG A 211 12.98 11.59 5.51
CA ARG A 211 13.73 12.60 6.27
C ARG A 211 13.50 12.44 7.77
N ALA A 212 12.27 12.11 8.19
CA ALA A 212 11.97 11.76 9.58
C ALA A 212 12.67 10.46 10.02
N VAL A 213 12.73 9.44 9.16
CA VAL A 213 13.51 8.21 9.40
C VAL A 213 14.99 8.52 9.59
N HIS A 214 15.57 9.40 8.76
CA HIS A 214 16.98 9.79 8.84
C HIS A 214 17.33 10.58 10.13
N VAL A 215 16.41 11.42 10.61
CA VAL A 215 16.59 12.14 11.89
C VAL A 215 16.51 11.18 13.08
N LEU A 216 15.72 10.12 12.97
CA LEU A 216 15.50 9.15 14.06
C LEU A 216 16.53 8.03 14.12
N THR A 217 17.15 7.66 13.00
CA THR A 217 18.33 6.76 13.01
C THR A 217 19.56 7.41 13.65
N LYS A 218 19.61 8.74 13.72
CA LYS A 218 20.72 9.49 14.32
C LYS A 218 20.61 9.65 15.85
N HIS A 219 19.44 9.37 16.45
CA HIS A 219 19.20 9.53 17.90
C HIS A 219 18.42 8.32 18.49
N PRO A 220 19.10 7.25 18.92
CA PRO A 220 18.48 6.01 19.42
C PRO A 220 17.84 6.12 20.83
N ALA A 221 17.80 7.32 21.44
CA ALA A 221 17.28 7.54 22.79
C ALA A 221 15.75 7.70 22.87
N LEU A 222 15.03 7.70 21.75
CA LEU A 222 13.57 7.82 21.69
C LEU A 222 12.94 6.48 21.28
N GLY A 223 13.01 5.50 22.19
CA GLY A 223 12.32 4.22 22.05
C GLY A 223 10.81 4.34 22.34
N MET A 224 10.02 3.43 21.77
CA MET A 224 8.58 3.29 22.06
C MET A 224 8.33 2.88 23.53
N GLU A 225 9.20 2.04 24.08
CA GLU A 225 9.10 1.47 25.44
C GLU A 225 9.11 2.51 26.59
N PRO A 226 10.04 3.48 26.66
CA PRO A 226 10.03 4.48 27.73
C PRO A 226 8.78 5.36 27.70
N LEU A 227 8.31 5.71 26.49
CA LEU A 227 7.11 6.52 26.31
C LEU A 227 5.84 5.75 26.70
N TYR A 228 5.81 4.44 26.41
CA TYR A 228 4.75 3.55 26.89
C TYR A 228 4.70 3.48 28.42
N HIS A 229 5.84 3.27 29.09
CA HIS A 229 5.90 3.22 30.55
C HIS A 229 5.51 4.55 31.21
N GLN A 230 5.96 5.67 30.65
CA GLN A 230 5.58 7.00 31.10
C GLN A 230 4.06 7.22 30.98
N THR A 231 3.47 6.81 29.85
CA THR A 231 2.03 6.94 29.61
C THR A 231 1.22 6.08 30.58
N ASN A 232 1.66 4.85 30.82
CA ASN A 232 1.01 3.93 31.76
C ASN A 232 1.08 4.47 33.20
N LYS A 233 2.22 5.06 33.61
CA LYS A 233 2.35 5.72 34.91
C LYS A 233 1.37 6.89 35.05
N LEU A 234 1.26 7.75 34.03
CA LEU A 234 0.30 8.86 34.05
C LEU A 234 -1.16 8.40 34.18
N ILE A 235 -1.52 7.26 33.57
CA ILE A 235 -2.86 6.67 33.73
C ILE A 235 -3.11 6.23 35.17
N GLN A 236 -2.13 5.57 35.81
CA GLN A 236 -2.23 5.17 37.22
C GLN A 236 -2.31 6.38 38.15
N ASP A 237 -1.49 7.41 37.91
CA ASP A 237 -1.53 8.66 38.68
C ASP A 237 -2.89 9.37 38.51
N THR A 238 -3.48 9.33 37.31
CA THR A 238 -4.83 9.88 37.05
C THR A 238 -5.91 9.10 37.81
N GLN A 239 -5.82 7.77 37.83
CA GLN A 239 -6.73 6.92 38.63
C GLN A 239 -6.62 7.21 40.13
N ALA A 240 -5.41 7.43 40.65
CA ALA A 240 -5.20 7.81 42.04
C ALA A 240 -5.83 9.18 42.36
N CYS A 241 -5.72 10.17 41.47
CA CYS A 241 -6.41 11.45 41.62
C CYS A 241 -7.95 11.29 41.67
N PHE A 242 -8.53 10.38 40.89
CA PHE A 242 -9.97 10.07 40.98
C PHE A 242 -10.38 9.45 42.32
N GLN A 243 -9.50 8.67 42.96
CA GLN A 243 -9.76 8.15 44.30
C GLN A 243 -9.70 9.26 45.36
N GLN A 244 -8.77 10.21 45.19
CA GLN A 244 -8.65 11.39 46.06
C GLN A 244 -9.85 12.33 45.96
N LEU A 245 -10.46 12.48 44.76
CA LEU A 245 -11.73 13.23 44.57
C LEU A 245 -12.89 12.69 45.43
N ASN A 246 -12.84 11.43 45.87
CA ASN A 246 -13.86 10.84 46.75
C ASN A 246 -13.54 11.03 48.25
N SER A 247 -12.35 11.50 48.60
CA SER A 247 -11.94 11.78 49.99
C SER A 247 -12.27 13.23 50.37
N SER A 248 -13.00 13.44 51.47
CA SER A 248 -13.67 14.71 51.84
C SER A 248 -12.77 15.90 52.25
N GLN A 249 -11.47 15.91 51.94
CA GLN A 249 -10.54 16.92 52.46
C GLN A 249 -9.71 17.67 51.40
N VAL A 250 -9.96 17.47 50.11
CA VAL A 250 -9.15 18.09 49.05
C VAL A 250 -9.94 19.13 48.26
N ASP A 251 -9.27 20.21 47.85
CA ASP A 251 -9.82 21.21 46.92
C ASP A 251 -10.18 20.56 45.58
N VAL A 252 -11.48 20.37 45.40
CA VAL A 252 -12.10 19.64 44.31
C VAL A 252 -11.78 20.27 42.94
N ALA A 253 -11.60 21.59 42.87
CA ALA A 253 -11.32 22.30 41.62
C ALA A 253 -9.86 22.12 41.15
N SER A 254 -8.90 22.14 42.08
CA SER A 254 -7.49 21.92 41.76
C SER A 254 -7.24 20.51 41.23
N VAL A 255 -7.84 19.48 41.87
CA VAL A 255 -7.67 18.08 41.46
C VAL A 255 -8.33 17.82 40.11
N GLU A 256 -9.48 18.45 39.83
CA GLU A 256 -10.14 18.38 38.52
C GLU A 256 -9.25 18.93 37.39
N SER A 257 -8.63 20.09 37.61
CA SER A 257 -7.69 20.69 36.65
C SER A 257 -6.45 19.82 36.43
N GLU A 258 -5.92 19.21 37.49
CA GLU A 258 -4.79 18.28 37.42
C GLU A 258 -5.14 17.02 36.63
N ILE A 259 -6.32 16.43 36.85
CA ILE A 259 -6.81 15.27 36.09
C ILE A 259 -6.95 15.63 34.62
N GLN A 260 -7.53 16.80 34.29
CA GLN A 260 -7.70 17.23 32.91
C GLN A 260 -6.34 17.44 32.21
N SER A 261 -5.37 18.03 32.90
CA SER A 261 -3.99 18.19 32.41
C SER A 261 -3.30 16.84 32.16
N LYS A 262 -3.40 15.90 33.12
CA LYS A 262 -2.84 14.55 32.97
C LYS A 262 -3.48 13.77 31.82
N ILE A 263 -4.81 13.88 31.64
CA ILE A 263 -5.52 13.27 30.52
C ILE A 263 -5.06 13.85 29.18
N ALA A 264 -4.85 15.16 29.08
CA ALA A 264 -4.32 15.79 27.87
C ALA A 264 -2.88 15.32 27.55
N ALA A 265 -2.03 15.19 28.58
CA ALA A 265 -0.68 14.66 28.43
C ALA A 265 -0.67 13.19 27.97
N VAL A 266 -1.55 12.34 28.52
CA VAL A 266 -1.72 10.94 28.09
C VAL A 266 -2.17 10.86 26.63
N ASN A 267 -3.15 11.67 26.21
CA ASN A 267 -3.60 11.69 24.81
C ASN A 267 -2.47 12.09 23.85
N SER A 268 -1.71 13.14 24.17
CA SER A 268 -0.56 13.55 23.35
C SER A 268 0.50 12.45 23.27
N ASN A 269 0.74 11.72 24.35
CA ASN A 269 1.65 10.57 24.34
C ASN A 269 1.11 9.39 23.52
N CYS A 270 -0.18 9.09 23.57
CA CYS A 270 -0.82 8.07 22.73
C CYS A 270 -0.71 8.41 21.24
N GLU A 271 -0.89 9.67 20.84
CA GLU A 271 -0.68 10.12 19.46
C GLU A 271 0.78 9.93 19.02
N ARG A 272 1.74 10.22 19.90
CA ARG A 272 3.16 9.95 19.64
C ARG A 272 3.43 8.45 19.51
N LEU A 273 2.83 7.60 20.35
CA LEU A 273 2.93 6.14 20.26
C LEU A 273 2.37 5.62 18.94
N ASP A 274 1.26 6.17 18.43
CA ASP A 274 0.72 5.79 17.12
C ASP A 274 1.71 6.06 16.00
N VAL A 275 2.38 7.21 16.03
CA VAL A 275 3.45 7.53 15.07
C VAL A 275 4.62 6.56 15.19
N PHE A 276 4.92 6.06 16.39
CA PHE A 276 5.92 5.00 16.59
C PHE A 276 5.47 3.63 16.06
N LEU A 277 4.17 3.28 16.10
CA LEU A 277 3.67 2.00 15.57
C LEU A 277 3.97 1.80 14.08
N TYR A 278 3.99 2.88 13.29
CA TYR A 278 4.36 2.82 11.88
C TYR A 278 5.85 2.49 11.66
N LYS A 279 6.71 2.72 12.66
CA LYS A 279 8.16 2.43 12.63
C LYS A 279 8.51 1.05 13.17
N VAL A 280 7.61 0.39 13.90
CA VAL A 280 7.83 -0.97 14.42
C VAL A 280 7.78 -1.99 13.25
N PRO A 281 8.70 -2.98 13.21
CA PRO A 281 8.67 -4.07 12.23
C PRO A 281 7.32 -4.77 12.18
N VAL A 282 6.89 -5.21 11.00
CA VAL A 282 5.54 -5.78 10.76
C VAL A 282 5.19 -6.93 11.71
N THR A 283 6.19 -7.72 12.14
CA THR A 283 6.03 -8.84 13.08
C THR A 283 5.68 -8.41 14.50
N GLN A 284 6.18 -7.27 14.97
CA GLN A 284 5.93 -6.75 16.34
C GLN A 284 4.83 -5.68 16.36
N ARG A 285 4.48 -5.13 15.19
CA ARG A 285 3.49 -4.05 15.04
C ARG A 285 2.12 -4.45 15.58
N GLN A 286 1.69 -5.70 15.42
CA GLN A 286 0.40 -6.16 15.94
C GLN A 286 0.35 -6.15 17.47
N ASN A 287 1.43 -6.59 18.14
CA ASN A 287 1.49 -6.59 19.60
C ASN A 287 1.63 -5.17 20.17
N ALA A 288 2.49 -4.35 19.57
CA ALA A 288 2.63 -2.94 19.96
C ALA A 288 1.33 -2.17 19.77
N LYS A 289 0.61 -2.43 18.66
CA LYS A 289 -0.70 -1.82 18.40
C LYS A 289 -1.72 -2.21 19.47
N MET A 290 -1.79 -3.48 19.84
CA MET A 290 -2.66 -3.94 20.92
C MET A 290 -2.37 -3.22 22.25
N ARG A 291 -1.10 -3.02 22.60
CA ARG A 291 -0.70 -2.29 23.81
C ARG A 291 -1.12 -0.82 23.77
N VAL A 292 -0.98 -0.15 22.63
CA VAL A 292 -1.40 1.26 22.46
C VAL A 292 -2.93 1.37 22.45
N ASP A 293 -3.63 0.44 21.81
CA ASP A 293 -5.10 0.40 21.78
C ASP A 293 -5.69 0.17 23.19
N GLN A 294 -5.00 -0.59 24.04
CA GLN A 294 -5.36 -0.74 25.45
C GLN A 294 -5.23 0.58 26.22
N LEU A 295 -4.10 1.30 26.08
CA LEU A 295 -3.95 2.62 26.73
C LEU A 295 -5.03 3.61 26.26
N LYS A 296 -5.37 3.58 24.97
CA LYS A 296 -6.46 4.38 24.38
C LYS A 296 -7.84 4.00 24.91
N TYR A 297 -8.05 2.74 25.26
CA TYR A 297 -9.29 2.31 25.90
C TYR A 297 -9.37 2.84 27.32
N ASP A 298 -8.30 2.70 28.10
CA ASP A 298 -8.24 3.14 29.50
C ASP A 298 -8.43 4.66 29.63
N ILE A 299 -7.80 5.46 28.76
CA ILE A 299 -7.96 6.92 28.78
C ILE A 299 -9.38 7.36 28.38
N ARG A 300 -10.02 6.68 27.42
CA ARG A 300 -11.42 6.96 27.04
C ARG A 300 -12.37 6.68 28.19
N HIS A 301 -12.12 5.62 28.96
CA HIS A 301 -12.88 5.31 30.16
C HIS A 301 -12.71 6.40 31.23
N LEU A 302 -11.47 6.85 31.48
CA LEU A 302 -11.19 7.93 32.43
C LEU A 302 -11.81 9.28 32.02
N GLN A 303 -11.81 9.59 30.72
CA GLN A 303 -12.49 10.77 30.18
C GLN A 303 -14.01 10.71 30.38
N ALA A 304 -14.62 9.55 30.13
CA ALA A 304 -16.05 9.35 30.38
C ALA A 304 -16.37 9.49 31.88
N ALA A 305 -15.53 8.95 32.76
CA ALA A 305 -15.68 9.10 34.21
C ALA A 305 -15.57 10.57 34.65
N LEU A 306 -14.62 11.34 34.12
CA LEU A 306 -14.50 12.78 34.40
C LEU A 306 -15.77 13.52 33.98
N ARG A 307 -16.27 13.25 32.77
CA ARG A 307 -17.46 13.91 32.21
C ARG A 307 -18.70 13.65 33.06
N ILE A 308 -18.95 12.39 33.45
CA ILE A 308 -20.08 12.04 34.32
C ILE A 308 -19.96 12.77 35.67
N TRP A 309 -18.75 12.86 36.21
CA TRP A 309 -18.51 13.56 37.47
C TRP A 309 -18.76 15.08 37.33
N GLN A 310 -18.33 15.71 36.23
CA GLN A 310 -18.58 17.11 35.92
C GLN A 310 -20.08 17.40 35.77
N GLU A 311 -20.81 16.55 35.04
CA GLU A 311 -22.26 16.65 34.87
C GLU A 311 -22.98 16.52 36.23
N LYS A 312 -22.52 15.65 37.13
CA LYS A 312 -23.07 15.51 38.49
C LYS A 312 -22.76 16.71 39.38
N LYS A 313 -21.62 17.38 39.17
CA LYS A 313 -21.27 18.63 39.87
C LYS A 313 -22.17 19.77 39.40
N GLN A 314 -22.30 19.98 38.09
CA GLN A 314 -23.17 21.01 37.51
C GLN A 314 -24.64 20.82 37.91
N ARG A 315 -25.14 19.58 37.92
CA ARG A 315 -26.50 19.29 38.36
C ARG A 315 -26.73 19.71 39.82
N ARG A 316 -25.78 19.40 40.72
CA ARG A 316 -25.88 19.82 42.12
C ARG A 316 -25.84 21.34 42.28
N GLU A 317 -25.01 22.04 41.50
CA GLU A 317 -24.96 23.50 41.51
C GLU A 317 -26.27 24.13 41.00
N LEU A 318 -26.88 23.56 39.95
CA LEU A 318 -28.20 23.97 39.46
C LEU A 318 -29.30 23.71 40.51
N GLU A 319 -29.33 22.51 41.12
CA GLU A 319 -30.28 22.16 42.18
C GLU A 319 -30.16 23.09 43.40
N ILE A 320 -28.93 23.48 43.78
CA ILE A 320 -28.69 24.44 44.87
C ILE A 320 -29.19 25.83 44.49
N SER A 321 -28.92 26.29 43.26
CA SER A 321 -29.41 27.59 42.76
C SER A 321 -30.93 27.63 42.68
N GLU A 322 -31.57 26.57 42.18
CA GLU A 322 -33.03 26.43 42.17
C GLU A 322 -33.59 26.40 43.59
N ARG A 323 -32.94 25.68 44.51
CA ARG A 323 -33.32 25.66 45.93
C ARG A 323 -33.20 27.05 46.56
N GLU A 324 -32.15 27.80 46.27
CA GLU A 324 -31.97 29.18 46.75
C GLU A 324 -33.04 30.12 46.17
N GLN A 325 -33.39 29.96 44.89
CA GLN A 325 -34.49 30.73 44.27
C GLN A 325 -35.85 30.41 44.89
N LEU A 326 -36.09 29.14 45.24
CA LEU A 326 -37.29 28.72 45.96
C LEU A 326 -37.32 29.23 47.40
N LEU A 327 -36.17 29.27 48.09
CA LEU A 327 -36.04 29.86 49.42
C LEU A 327 -36.21 31.38 49.42
N ASN A 328 -35.86 32.04 48.31
CA ASN A 328 -36.03 33.49 48.14
C ASN A 328 -37.42 33.88 47.60
N ARG A 329 -38.29 32.92 47.30
CA ARG A 329 -39.69 33.18 46.93
C ARG A 329 -40.52 33.50 48.20
N ARG A 330 -40.90 34.77 48.37
CA ARG A 330 -41.83 35.21 49.43
C ARG A 330 -43.21 34.60 49.18
N PHE A 331 -43.67 33.75 50.10
CA PHE A 331 -44.98 33.08 50.04
C PHE A 331 -46.13 34.09 49.95
N THR A 332 -46.90 34.04 48.86
CA THR A 332 -48.26 34.58 48.81
C THR A 332 -49.22 33.42 49.06
N ALA A 333 -49.94 33.44 50.18
CA ALA A 333 -50.95 32.44 50.48
C ALA A 333 -52.09 32.56 49.46
N ASN A 334 -52.25 31.56 48.61
CA ASN A 334 -53.54 31.29 47.98
C ASN A 334 -53.90 29.83 48.22
N SER A 335 -55.15 29.69 48.63
CA SER A 335 -55.79 28.56 49.30
C SER A 335 -56.23 27.50 48.31
N ASP A 336 -55.29 26.74 47.75
CA ASP A 336 -55.60 25.44 47.14
C ASP A 336 -54.43 24.49 47.39
N MET A 337 -54.31 24.14 48.67
CA MET A 337 -53.54 22.98 49.12
C MET A 337 -54.53 21.85 49.37
N SER A 338 -54.96 21.16 48.32
CA SER A 338 -55.37 19.76 48.46
C SER A 338 -54.12 18.92 48.28
N ILE A 339 -53.49 18.58 49.42
CA ILE A 339 -52.59 17.43 49.51
C ILE A 339 -53.46 16.20 49.30
N ASP A 340 -53.66 15.81 48.05
CA ASP A 340 -54.02 14.46 47.66
C ASP A 340 -53.65 14.29 46.18
N ILE A 341 -53.09 13.16 45.80
CA ILE A 341 -52.44 12.86 44.50
C ILE A 341 -50.96 13.31 44.41
N ASP A 342 -50.08 12.59 45.11
CA ASP A 342 -48.72 12.36 44.60
C ASP A 342 -48.15 11.02 45.08
N TYR A 343 -48.57 10.52 46.25
CA TYR A 343 -48.02 9.28 46.81
C TYR A 343 -48.29 8.03 45.93
N SER A 344 -49.43 7.93 45.24
CA SER A 344 -49.77 6.79 44.38
C SER A 344 -49.04 6.82 43.03
N VAL A 345 -48.89 8.00 42.43
CA VAL A 345 -48.13 8.21 41.18
C VAL A 345 -46.64 8.05 41.45
N GLN A 346 -46.15 8.53 42.58
CA GLN A 346 -44.77 8.35 43.02
C GLN A 346 -44.46 6.88 43.36
N HIS A 347 -45.38 6.15 44.01
CA HIS A 347 -45.24 4.69 44.19
C HIS A 347 -45.25 3.94 42.86
N HIS A 348 -46.12 4.32 41.92
CA HIS A 348 -46.17 3.68 40.61
C HIS A 348 -44.88 3.94 39.81
N ASN A 349 -44.38 5.17 39.84
CA ASN A 349 -43.09 5.51 39.22
C ASN A 349 -41.92 4.81 39.93
N ALA A 350 -41.93 4.73 41.26
CA ALA A 350 -40.91 4.01 42.02
C ALA A 350 -40.93 2.51 41.72
N MET A 351 -42.12 1.90 41.63
CA MET A 351 -42.32 0.52 41.19
C MET A 351 -41.85 0.30 39.75
N GLN A 352 -42.17 1.22 38.83
CA GLN A 352 -41.76 1.12 37.44
C GLN A 352 -40.24 1.27 37.28
N ASN A 353 -39.63 2.15 38.07
CA ASN A 353 -38.17 2.30 38.13
C ASN A 353 -37.51 1.05 38.76
N ALA A 354 -38.10 0.48 39.81
CA ALA A 354 -37.64 -0.78 40.40
C ALA A 354 -37.77 -1.94 39.42
N HIS A 355 -38.86 -2.02 38.67
CA HIS A 355 -39.08 -3.06 37.67
C HIS A 355 -38.07 -2.95 36.52
N ARG A 356 -37.80 -1.73 36.04
CA ARG A 356 -36.72 -1.47 35.07
C ARG A 356 -35.34 -1.84 35.64
N GLY A 357 -35.06 -1.52 36.90
CA GLY A 357 -33.81 -1.90 37.55
C GLY A 357 -33.65 -3.42 37.70
N VAL A 358 -34.74 -4.14 38.00
CA VAL A 358 -34.77 -5.61 38.02
C VAL A 358 -34.60 -6.18 36.62
N ASP A 359 -35.24 -5.61 35.60
CA ASP A 359 -35.10 -6.05 34.20
C ASP A 359 -33.67 -5.80 33.67
N GLU A 360 -33.05 -4.68 34.04
CA GLU A 360 -31.64 -4.41 33.75
C GLU A 360 -30.73 -5.42 34.45
N MET A 361 -31.03 -5.79 35.71
CA MET A 361 -30.28 -6.80 36.44
C MET A 361 -30.46 -8.20 35.86
N ILE A 362 -31.67 -8.56 35.41
CA ILE A 362 -31.96 -9.83 34.73
C ILE A 362 -31.26 -9.88 33.38
N ASN A 363 -31.31 -8.79 32.62
CA ASN A 363 -30.63 -8.67 31.33
C ASN A 363 -29.11 -8.74 31.51
N SER A 364 -28.57 -8.04 32.51
CA SER A 364 -27.16 -8.12 32.89
C SER A 364 -26.76 -9.53 33.32
N GLY A 365 -27.60 -10.20 34.12
CA GLY A 365 -27.40 -11.60 34.54
C GLY A 365 -27.42 -12.57 33.35
N SER A 366 -28.34 -12.37 32.40
CA SER A 366 -28.41 -13.14 31.15
C SER A 366 -27.15 -12.93 30.31
N ASN A 367 -26.70 -11.69 30.15
CA ASN A 367 -25.49 -11.36 29.39
C ASN A 367 -24.23 -11.90 30.07
N ILE A 368 -24.16 -11.89 31.40
CA ILE A 368 -23.06 -12.50 32.16
C ILE A 368 -23.06 -14.02 31.95
N LEU A 369 -24.23 -14.68 32.03
CA LEU A 369 -24.34 -16.12 31.80
C LEU A 369 -23.98 -16.52 30.37
N ASP A 370 -24.40 -15.74 29.38
CA ASP A 370 -24.06 -15.98 27.98
C ASP A 370 -22.57 -15.68 27.70
N SER A 371 -21.99 -14.67 28.36
CA SER A 371 -20.55 -14.42 28.36
C SER A 371 -19.77 -15.58 29.01
N LEU A 372 -20.22 -16.12 30.14
CA LEU A 372 -19.61 -17.29 30.78
C LEU A 372 -19.72 -18.55 29.91
N ARG A 373 -20.85 -18.72 29.22
CA ARG A 373 -21.04 -19.80 28.24
C ARG A 373 -20.08 -19.65 27.06
N ASN A 374 -19.95 -18.45 26.52
CA ASN A 374 -19.01 -18.13 25.44
C ASN A 374 -17.54 -18.24 25.90
N GLN A 375 -17.23 -17.86 27.14
CA GLN A 375 -15.93 -18.10 27.77
C GLN A 375 -15.62 -19.59 27.89
N ARG A 376 -16.59 -20.43 28.25
CA ARG A 376 -16.41 -21.90 28.29
C ARG A 376 -16.13 -22.48 26.91
N VAL A 377 -16.80 -21.99 25.86
CA VAL A 377 -16.58 -22.42 24.48
C VAL A 377 -15.20 -21.98 23.98
N THR A 378 -14.80 -20.74 24.28
CA THR A 378 -13.47 -20.21 23.91
C THR A 378 -12.36 -20.88 24.70
N LEU A 379 -12.53 -21.21 25.99
CA LEU A 379 -11.59 -22.00 26.80
C LEU A 379 -11.45 -23.42 26.25
N LYS A 380 -12.54 -24.07 25.83
CA LYS A 380 -12.47 -25.38 25.15
C LYS A 380 -11.71 -25.26 23.82
N GLY A 381 -11.93 -24.18 23.06
CA GLY A 381 -11.19 -23.89 21.83
C GLY A 381 -9.70 -23.61 22.08
N ALA A 382 -9.38 -22.87 23.14
CA ALA A 382 -8.02 -22.57 23.55
C ALA A 382 -7.30 -23.83 24.05
N HIS A 383 -7.97 -24.68 24.84
CA HIS A 383 -7.43 -25.97 25.29
C HIS A 383 -7.18 -26.91 24.11
N LYS A 384 -8.10 -26.99 23.15
CA LYS A 384 -7.92 -27.75 21.90
C LYS A 384 -6.74 -27.20 21.09
N ARG A 385 -6.64 -25.88 20.93
CA ARG A 385 -5.50 -25.22 20.27
C ARG A 385 -4.19 -25.44 21.01
N LEU A 386 -4.19 -25.49 22.34
CA LEU A 386 -2.99 -25.72 23.14
C LEU A 386 -2.52 -27.18 23.01
N MET A 387 -3.46 -28.12 22.92
CA MET A 387 -3.18 -29.53 22.59
C MET A 387 -2.64 -29.68 21.16
N ASP A 388 -3.20 -28.94 20.20
CA ASP A 388 -2.70 -28.88 18.82
C ASP A 388 -1.32 -28.17 18.74
N ILE A 389 -1.08 -27.16 19.58
CA ILE A 389 0.22 -26.48 19.73
C ILE A 389 1.26 -27.40 20.38
N GLY A 390 0.88 -28.21 21.37
CA GLY A 390 1.74 -29.26 21.94
C GLY A 390 2.16 -30.30 20.89
N ASN A 391 1.24 -30.69 20.00
CA ASN A 391 1.52 -31.60 18.89
C ASN A 391 2.33 -30.94 17.75
N THR A 392 2.25 -29.61 17.57
CA THR A 392 2.99 -28.88 16.51
C THR A 392 4.33 -28.29 16.97
N LEU A 393 4.54 -28.05 18.26
CA LEU A 393 5.84 -27.69 18.82
C LEU A 393 6.85 -28.85 18.72
N GLY A 394 6.38 -30.10 18.69
CA GLY A 394 7.19 -31.27 18.32
C GLY A 394 7.78 -31.21 16.91
N LEU A 395 7.21 -30.41 16.00
CA LEU A 395 7.71 -30.17 14.63
C LEU A 395 8.56 -28.89 14.50
N SER A 396 8.62 -28.03 15.52
CA SER A 396 9.29 -26.71 15.47
C SER A 396 10.82 -26.79 15.41
N ASN A 397 11.44 -27.89 15.85
CA ASN A 397 12.90 -28.04 15.75
C ASN A 397 13.37 -28.22 14.30
N GLN A 398 12.52 -28.73 13.40
CA GLN A 398 12.86 -28.92 11.99
C GLN A 398 12.66 -27.62 11.18
N THR A 399 11.63 -26.83 11.50
CA THR A 399 11.39 -25.53 10.84
C THR A 399 12.33 -24.44 11.33
N MET A 400 12.71 -24.44 12.62
CA MET A 400 13.67 -23.48 13.17
C MET A 400 15.06 -23.65 12.54
N ARG A 401 15.54 -24.89 12.34
CA ARG A 401 16.80 -25.15 11.62
C ARG A 401 16.76 -24.76 10.14
N MET A 402 15.60 -24.89 9.48
CA MET A 402 15.45 -24.47 8.09
C MET A 402 15.47 -22.94 7.92
N ILE A 403 14.98 -22.20 8.91
CA ILE A 403 15.01 -20.72 8.90
C ILE A 403 16.42 -20.21 9.18
N GLU A 404 17.11 -20.80 10.15
CA GLU A 404 18.48 -20.40 10.52
C GLU A 404 19.48 -20.63 9.37
N ARG A 405 19.24 -21.67 8.55
CA ARG A 405 20.01 -21.93 7.33
C ARG A 405 19.73 -20.90 6.22
N ARG A 406 18.48 -20.50 6.03
CA ARG A 406 18.09 -19.47 5.03
C ARG A 406 18.65 -18.10 5.36
N ILE A 407 18.71 -17.72 6.63
CA ILE A 407 19.27 -16.42 7.05
C ILE A 407 20.79 -16.36 6.82
N LYS A 408 21.51 -17.47 7.01
CA LYS A 408 22.95 -17.55 6.69
C LYS A 408 23.18 -17.48 5.18
N GLU A 409 22.40 -18.21 4.39
CA GLU A 409 22.49 -18.20 2.93
C GLU A 409 22.14 -16.82 2.33
N ASP A 410 21.09 -16.13 2.82
CA ASP A 410 20.73 -14.78 2.38
C ASP A 410 21.82 -13.73 2.68
N LYS A 411 22.53 -13.86 3.80
CA LYS A 411 23.65 -12.97 4.13
C LYS A 411 24.76 -13.08 3.09
N TYR A 412 25.09 -14.29 2.63
CA TYR A 412 26.09 -14.48 1.58
C TYR A 412 25.63 -13.96 0.22
N VAL A 413 24.35 -14.13 -0.14
CA VAL A 413 23.78 -13.58 -1.38
C VAL A 413 23.84 -12.05 -1.38
N LEU A 414 23.54 -11.40 -0.25
CA LEU A 414 23.56 -9.95 -0.13
C LEU A 414 24.98 -9.36 -0.22
N PHE A 415 25.96 -9.97 0.43
CA PHE A 415 27.37 -9.54 0.30
C PHE A 415 27.93 -9.80 -1.11
N GLY A 416 27.54 -10.91 -1.75
CA GLY A 416 27.92 -11.20 -3.14
C GLY A 416 27.34 -10.19 -4.13
N GLY A 417 26.06 -9.82 -3.98
CA GLY A 417 25.40 -8.82 -4.82
C GLY A 417 26.03 -7.42 -4.70
N MET A 418 26.40 -7.01 -3.48
CA MET A 418 27.05 -5.72 -3.23
C MET A 418 28.48 -5.66 -3.79
N PHE A 419 29.22 -6.76 -3.74
CA PHE A 419 30.56 -6.83 -4.35
C PHE A 419 30.49 -6.79 -5.88
N ALA A 420 29.52 -7.49 -6.48
CA ALA A 420 29.32 -7.50 -7.92
C ALA A 420 28.94 -6.10 -8.45
N THR A 421 28.03 -5.38 -7.77
CA THR A 421 27.64 -4.03 -8.18
C THR A 421 28.81 -3.04 -8.04
N LEU A 422 29.60 -3.12 -6.97
CA LEU A 422 30.80 -2.29 -6.81
C LEU A 422 31.86 -2.58 -7.89
N THR A 423 32.03 -3.84 -8.28
CA THR A 423 32.98 -4.22 -9.35
C THR A 423 32.54 -3.70 -10.71
N ILE A 424 31.23 -3.77 -11.01
CA ILE A 424 30.66 -3.24 -12.26
C ILE A 424 30.81 -1.72 -12.32
N ILE A 425 30.52 -1.02 -11.22
CA ILE A 425 30.69 0.44 -11.15
C ILE A 425 32.16 0.83 -11.29
N GLY A 426 33.08 0.10 -10.63
CA GLY A 426 34.52 0.34 -10.73
C GLY A 426 35.08 0.16 -12.14
N LEU A 427 34.66 -0.90 -12.83
CA LEU A 427 35.04 -1.13 -14.24
C LEU A 427 34.48 -0.07 -15.17
N PHE A 428 33.25 0.40 -14.92
CA PHE A 428 32.64 1.46 -15.71
C PHE A 428 33.38 2.79 -15.52
N LEU A 429 33.79 3.11 -14.30
CA LEU A 429 34.60 4.30 -14.01
C LEU A 429 36.02 4.19 -14.58
N TYR A 430 36.64 3.02 -14.52
CA TYR A 430 37.96 2.79 -15.11
C TYR A 430 37.93 3.01 -16.64
N TYR A 431 36.95 2.43 -17.34
CA TYR A 431 36.82 2.55 -18.79
C TYR A 431 36.44 3.97 -19.26
N PHE A 432 35.81 4.77 -18.41
CA PHE A 432 35.38 6.12 -18.76
C PHE A 432 36.44 7.20 -18.43
N PHE A 433 37.29 6.95 -17.43
CA PHE A 433 38.26 7.93 -16.94
C PHE A 433 39.72 7.64 -17.35
N PHE A 434 40.01 6.41 -17.81
CA PHE A 434 41.29 5.94 -18.33
C PHE A 434 41.06 5.24 -19.68
#